data_AF-X0Y3Z4-F1
#
_entry.id   AF-X0Y3Z4-F1
#
_cell.length_a   1.000
_cell.length_b   1.000
_cell.length_c   1.000
_cell.angle_alpha   90.00
_cell.angle_beta   90.00
_cell.angle_gamma   90.00
#
_symmetry.space_group_name_H-M   'P 1'
#
loop_
_entity.id
_entity.type
_entity.pdbx_description
1 polymer ?
#
loop_
_entity_poly.entity_id
_entity_poly.type
_entity_poly.pdbx_seq_one_letter_code
_entity_poly.pdbx_strand_id
1 'polypeptide(L)'
;KSITTITMERNPYYWKVDTEGNQLPYFDGISARVVIDAEIKESMTITGEFDFSWGCSTANYPMFMENAEKGNYRVLLYPYANRAGASCVSINQTYNKDLVLREIFRDKRFRQALSVAIDREEMNEVLYHGRGRPMPSTVLPCSMFYLPEFDEAYTEYDPEKANALLDEMGLNWDENHECRLRSDGKRLSVIFDMVPRINEGADDVATTEMLVKYWRTIGIDIVVKSESADLFG
;
A
#
# COMPACT_ATOMS: atom_id res chain seq x y z
N LYS A 1 22.41 18.85 15.38
CA LYS A 1 22.22 17.77 16.37
C LYS A 1 20.94 17.04 16.00
N SER A 2 21.03 16.00 15.17
CA SER A 2 19.89 15.16 14.83
C SER A 2 19.44 14.45 16.10
N ILE A 3 18.21 14.71 16.55
CA ILE A 3 17.64 14.05 17.72
C ILE A 3 17.42 12.59 17.31
N THR A 4 18.20 11.66 17.88
CA THR A 4 18.18 10.22 17.51
C THR A 4 17.17 9.42 18.33
N THR A 5 16.73 9.96 19.47
CA THR A 5 15.83 9.28 20.41
C THR A 5 14.90 10.30 21.06
N ILE A 6 13.61 9.96 21.13
CA ILE A 6 12.59 10.69 21.87
C ILE A 6 12.31 9.90 23.14
N THR A 7 12.59 10.49 24.30
CA THR A 7 12.29 9.88 25.60
C THR A 7 11.01 10.48 26.16
N MET A 8 10.12 9.60 26.63
CA MET A 8 8.87 9.93 27.29
C MET A 8 8.87 9.26 28.67
N GLU A 9 8.43 9.98 29.70
CA GLU A 9 8.30 9.46 31.06
C GLU A 9 6.83 9.22 31.41
N ARG A 10 6.57 8.35 32.39
CA ARG A 10 5.23 8.09 32.93
C ARG A 10 4.60 9.40 33.39
N ASN A 11 3.34 9.65 32.98
CA ASN A 11 2.57 10.77 33.50
C ASN A 11 2.04 10.45 34.91
N PRO A 12 2.51 11.12 35.97
CA PRO A 12 2.05 10.85 37.34
C PRO A 12 0.58 11.26 37.59
N TYR A 13 -0.01 12.03 36.68
CA TYR A 13 -1.41 12.46 36.72
C TYR A 13 -2.30 11.66 35.74
N TYR A 14 -1.83 10.51 35.23
CA TYR A 14 -2.66 9.68 34.37
C TYR A 14 -3.82 9.07 35.17
N TRP A 15 -5.03 9.22 34.65
CA TRP A 15 -6.27 8.99 35.40
C TRP A 15 -6.81 7.55 35.28
N LYS A 16 -6.16 6.69 34.47
CA LYS A 16 -6.59 5.29 34.31
C LYS A 16 -5.88 4.40 35.32
N VAL A 17 -6.66 3.50 35.90
CA VAL A 17 -6.20 2.42 36.78
C VAL A 17 -6.63 1.08 36.21
N ASP A 18 -5.90 0.02 36.57
CA ASP A 18 -6.35 -1.35 36.33
C ASP A 18 -7.45 -1.79 37.33
N THR A 19 -7.85 -3.04 37.26
CA THR A 19 -8.87 -3.62 38.15
C THR A 19 -8.43 -3.76 39.61
N GLU A 20 -7.13 -3.74 39.89
CA GLU A 20 -6.56 -3.82 41.24
C GLU A 20 -6.26 -2.43 41.82
N GLY A 21 -6.42 -1.36 41.03
CA GLY A 21 -6.19 0.03 41.44
C GLY A 21 -4.78 0.55 41.13
N ASN A 22 -3.96 -0.19 40.39
CA ASN A 22 -2.64 0.28 39.99
C ASN A 22 -2.77 1.38 38.91
N GLN A 23 -2.13 2.52 39.12
CA GLN A 23 -2.12 3.63 38.14
C GLN A 23 -1.31 3.26 36.90
N LEU A 24 -1.93 3.42 35.72
CA LEU A 24 -1.32 3.14 34.42
C LEU A 24 -0.49 4.33 33.89
N PRO A 25 0.41 4.13 32.90
CA PRO A 25 0.89 2.86 32.36
C PRO A 25 1.74 2.06 33.34
N TYR A 26 1.93 0.76 33.10
CA TYR A 26 2.79 -0.10 33.94
C TYR A 26 4.28 0.22 33.80
N PHE A 27 4.72 0.72 32.65
CA PHE A 27 6.12 1.10 32.38
C PHE A 27 6.42 2.52 32.86
N ASP A 28 7.67 2.78 33.19
CA ASP A 28 8.12 4.10 33.68
C ASP A 28 8.39 5.11 32.57
N GLY A 29 8.56 4.63 31.33
CA GLY A 29 8.77 5.48 30.17
C GLY A 29 8.93 4.70 28.89
N ILE A 30 9.10 5.42 27.80
CA ILE A 30 9.37 4.90 26.46
C ILE A 30 10.56 5.65 25.89
N SER A 31 11.51 4.91 25.33
CA SER A 31 12.62 5.44 24.54
C SER A 31 12.37 5.10 23.06
N ALA A 32 11.84 6.06 22.30
CA ALA A 32 11.53 5.88 20.90
C ALA A 32 12.72 6.32 20.04
N ARG A 33 13.44 5.36 19.45
CA ARG A 33 14.53 5.64 18.51
C ARG A 33 13.94 5.94 17.13
N VAL A 34 14.30 7.08 16.55
CA VAL A 34 13.86 7.47 15.20
C VAL A 34 14.82 6.88 14.19
N VAL A 35 14.39 5.85 13.47
CA VAL A 35 15.15 5.22 12.38
C VAL A 35 14.41 5.52 11.09
N ILE A 36 14.99 6.38 10.25
CA ILE A 36 14.37 6.84 8.99
C ILE A 36 14.47 5.77 7.90
N ASP A 37 15.56 5.01 7.91
CA ASP A 37 15.83 3.99 6.93
C ASP A 37 15.17 2.66 7.33
N ALA A 38 14.29 2.16 6.46
CA ALA A 38 13.51 0.96 6.73
C ALA A 38 14.40 -0.30 6.85
N GLU A 39 15.45 -0.42 6.03
CA GLU A 39 16.36 -1.57 6.05
C GLU A 39 17.16 -1.63 7.36
N ILE A 40 17.64 -0.47 7.83
CA ILE A 40 18.31 -0.35 9.13
C ILE A 40 17.33 -0.72 10.26
N LYS A 41 16.09 -0.21 10.22
CA LYS A 41 15.07 -0.54 11.24
C LYS A 41 14.78 -2.04 11.27
N GLU A 42 14.68 -2.68 10.12
CA GLU A 42 14.43 -4.12 10.04
C GLU A 42 15.60 -4.95 10.53
N SER A 43 16.83 -4.59 10.13
CA SER A 43 18.06 -5.22 10.64
C SER A 43 18.11 -5.19 12.18
N MET A 44 17.84 -4.01 12.78
CA MET A 44 17.76 -3.87 14.23
C MET A 44 16.60 -4.66 14.87
N THR A 45 15.49 -4.81 14.16
CA THR A 45 14.36 -5.62 14.61
C THR A 45 14.74 -7.11 14.62
N ILE A 46 15.45 -7.59 13.59
CA ILE A 46 15.93 -8.98 13.47
C ILE A 46 16.91 -9.33 14.58
N THR A 47 17.76 -8.38 14.98
CA THR A 47 18.74 -8.57 16.07
C THR A 47 18.14 -8.42 17.46
N GLY A 48 16.86 -8.03 17.58
CA GLY A 48 16.19 -7.85 18.88
C GLY A 48 16.57 -6.55 19.60
N GLU A 49 17.01 -5.50 18.89
CA GLU A 49 17.35 -4.21 19.50
C GLU A 49 16.12 -3.41 19.98
N PHE A 50 14.90 -3.83 19.61
CA PHE A 50 13.64 -3.20 20.00
C PHE A 50 12.79 -4.13 20.85
N ASP A 51 12.22 -3.63 21.95
CA ASP A 51 11.17 -4.34 22.70
C ASP A 51 9.86 -4.46 21.91
N PHE A 52 9.64 -3.53 20.98
CA PHE A 52 8.47 -3.49 20.11
C PHE A 52 8.83 -2.82 18.77
N SER A 53 8.51 -3.50 17.67
CA SER A 53 8.64 -2.98 16.31
C SER A 53 7.38 -3.32 15.53
N TRP A 54 6.97 -2.41 14.64
CA TRP A 54 5.78 -2.57 13.80
C TRP A 54 6.01 -1.96 12.41
N GLY A 55 5.18 -2.37 11.45
CA GLY A 55 5.34 -1.98 10.05
C GLY A 55 6.68 -2.45 9.51
N CYS A 56 7.01 -3.72 9.70
CA CYS A 56 8.12 -4.37 9.00
C CYS A 56 7.55 -5.02 7.74
N SER A 57 8.36 -5.09 6.68
CA SER A 57 7.98 -5.72 5.44
C SER A 57 7.62 -7.18 5.66
N THR A 58 6.51 -7.60 5.04
CA THR A 58 6.11 -9.01 5.03
C THR A 58 7.13 -9.85 4.24
N ALA A 59 7.87 -9.24 3.30
CA ALA A 59 8.89 -9.92 2.53
C ALA A 59 9.99 -10.53 3.43
N ASN A 60 10.30 -9.87 4.55
CA ASN A 60 11.31 -10.30 5.52
C ASN A 60 10.75 -11.20 6.65
N TYR A 61 9.48 -11.60 6.56
CA TYR A 61 8.86 -12.53 7.51
C TYR A 61 9.70 -13.80 7.77
N PRO A 62 10.25 -14.51 6.77
CA PRO A 62 11.07 -15.70 7.02
C PRO A 62 12.29 -15.40 7.89
N MET A 63 12.96 -14.26 7.67
CA MET A 63 14.14 -13.85 8.41
C MET A 63 13.81 -13.47 9.86
N PHE A 64 12.66 -12.84 10.11
CA PHE A 64 12.18 -12.61 11.48
C PHE A 64 11.87 -13.93 12.20
N MET A 65 11.24 -14.88 11.53
CA MET A 65 10.92 -16.19 12.12
C MET A 65 12.19 -16.99 12.46
N GLU A 66 13.19 -17.00 11.56
CA GLU A 66 14.46 -17.69 11.76
C GLU A 66 15.27 -17.11 12.93
N ASN A 67 15.18 -15.79 13.16
CA ASN A 67 15.93 -15.11 14.22
C ASN A 67 15.15 -14.88 15.52
N ALA A 68 13.86 -15.23 15.58
CA ALA A 68 12.98 -14.94 16.72
C ALA A 68 13.52 -15.48 18.06
N GLU A 69 14.00 -16.73 18.07
CA GLU A 69 14.58 -17.34 19.27
C GLU A 69 15.88 -16.64 19.68
N LYS A 70 16.78 -16.40 18.73
CA LYS A 70 18.07 -15.75 18.97
C LYS A 70 17.94 -14.30 19.42
N GLY A 71 16.99 -13.57 18.84
CA GLY A 71 16.68 -12.18 19.18
C GLY A 71 15.74 -12.03 20.37
N ASN A 72 15.30 -13.14 20.98
CA ASN A 72 14.38 -13.16 22.12
C ASN A 72 13.09 -12.34 21.89
N TYR A 73 12.47 -12.51 20.71
CA TYR A 73 11.19 -11.90 20.38
C TYR A 73 10.23 -12.93 19.79
N ARG A 74 8.98 -12.51 19.61
CA ARG A 74 7.97 -13.27 18.86
C ARG A 74 7.47 -12.43 17.70
N VAL A 75 7.20 -13.09 16.59
CA VAL A 75 6.59 -12.44 15.42
C VAL A 75 5.08 -12.61 15.52
N LEU A 76 4.36 -11.50 15.51
CA LEU A 76 2.89 -11.50 15.53
C LEU A 76 2.37 -10.97 14.19
N LEU A 77 1.74 -11.84 13.40
CA LEU A 77 0.97 -11.43 12.24
C LEU A 77 -0.37 -10.87 12.73
N TYR A 78 -0.41 -9.56 12.94
CA TYR A 78 -1.59 -8.89 13.44
C TYR A 78 -2.57 -8.62 12.29
N PRO A 79 -3.83 -9.08 12.35
CA PRO A 79 -4.82 -8.79 11.32
C PRO A 79 -5.08 -7.28 11.30
N TYR A 80 -4.66 -6.64 10.23
CA TYR A 80 -4.68 -5.18 10.09
C TYR A 80 -6.10 -4.71 9.74
N ALA A 81 -6.95 -4.53 10.75
CA ALA A 81 -8.37 -4.23 10.58
C ALA A 81 -8.68 -2.75 10.24
N ASN A 82 -7.66 -1.89 10.11
CA ASN A 82 -7.84 -0.44 10.00
C ASN A 82 -7.75 0.12 8.57
N ARG A 83 -7.58 -0.72 7.54
CA ARG A 83 -7.38 -0.27 6.14
C ARG A 83 -8.21 -1.10 5.16
N ALA A 84 -8.65 -0.44 4.09
CA ALA A 84 -9.31 -1.04 2.92
C ALA A 84 -8.28 -1.70 1.98
N GLY A 85 -7.49 -2.64 2.52
CA GLY A 85 -6.37 -3.30 1.84
C GLY A 85 -5.00 -2.81 2.28
N ALA A 86 -3.94 -3.54 1.90
CA ALA A 86 -2.55 -3.19 2.22
C ALA A 86 -2.07 -1.93 1.48
N SER A 87 -2.53 -1.78 0.22
CA SER A 87 -2.27 -0.64 -0.66
C SER A 87 -3.53 -0.31 -1.45
N CYS A 88 -3.81 0.98 -1.63
CA CYS A 88 -4.96 1.45 -2.43
C CYS A 88 -4.53 2.55 -3.39
N VAL A 89 -5.06 2.50 -4.62
CA VAL A 89 -4.82 3.54 -5.63
C VAL A 89 -6.10 4.33 -5.84
N SER A 90 -5.97 5.66 -5.82
CA SER A 90 -7.07 6.59 -6.09
C SER A 90 -6.78 7.40 -7.33
N ILE A 91 -7.76 7.49 -8.24
CA ILE A 91 -7.64 8.27 -9.48
C ILE A 91 -8.23 9.67 -9.26
N ASN A 92 -7.47 10.71 -9.62
CA ASN A 92 -7.91 12.10 -9.48
C ASN A 92 -8.97 12.49 -10.53
N GLN A 93 -10.25 12.35 -10.16
CA GLN A 93 -11.40 12.70 -11.01
C GLN A 93 -11.63 14.22 -11.16
N THR A 94 -10.80 15.04 -10.52
CA THR A 94 -10.82 16.50 -10.58
C THR A 94 -9.55 17.07 -11.20
N TYR A 95 -8.84 16.32 -12.05
CA TYR A 95 -7.58 16.74 -12.63
C TYR A 95 -7.72 17.96 -13.57
N ASN A 96 -7.27 19.15 -13.15
CA ASN A 96 -7.46 20.41 -13.92
C ASN A 96 -6.38 20.67 -14.97
N LYS A 97 -5.24 19.96 -14.93
CA LYS A 97 -4.09 20.23 -15.81
C LYS A 97 -4.26 19.65 -17.21
N ASP A 98 -5.06 18.60 -17.35
CA ASP A 98 -5.40 17.97 -18.63
C ASP A 98 -6.87 17.53 -18.59
N LEU A 99 -7.71 18.21 -19.38
CA LEU A 99 -9.15 17.94 -19.44
C LEU A 99 -9.46 16.63 -20.17
N VAL A 100 -8.61 16.18 -21.09
CA VAL A 100 -8.79 14.88 -21.78
C VAL A 100 -8.58 13.74 -20.79
N LEU A 101 -7.53 13.80 -19.98
CA LEU A 101 -7.31 12.82 -18.90
C LEU A 101 -8.41 12.86 -17.85
N ARG A 102 -8.92 14.06 -17.50
CA ARG A 102 -10.05 14.17 -16.56
C ARG A 102 -11.27 13.40 -17.04
N GLU A 103 -11.64 13.52 -18.31
CA GLU A 103 -12.80 12.80 -18.83
C GLU A 103 -12.57 11.29 -18.82
N ILE A 104 -11.36 10.83 -19.19
CA ILE A 104 -10.96 9.42 -19.08
C ILE A 104 -11.06 8.93 -17.62
N PHE A 105 -10.53 9.69 -16.66
CA PHE A 105 -10.49 9.34 -15.25
C PHE A 105 -11.88 9.30 -14.59
N ARG A 106 -12.80 10.13 -15.06
CA ARG A 106 -14.20 10.18 -14.58
C ARG A 106 -15.00 9.00 -15.07
N ASP A 107 -14.71 8.48 -16.26
CA ASP A 107 -15.35 7.27 -16.76
C ASP A 107 -15.06 6.09 -15.81
N LYS A 108 -16.14 5.45 -15.32
CA LYS A 108 -16.02 4.30 -14.43
C LYS A 108 -15.32 3.12 -15.11
N ARG A 109 -15.48 2.98 -16.43
CA ARG A 109 -14.88 1.88 -17.21
C ARG A 109 -13.37 1.91 -17.14
N PHE A 110 -12.77 3.11 -17.11
CA PHE A 110 -11.32 3.25 -16.92
C PHE A 110 -10.86 2.67 -15.58
N ARG A 111 -11.54 3.02 -14.49
CA ARG A 111 -11.19 2.51 -13.14
C ARG A 111 -11.44 1.00 -13.01
N GLN A 112 -12.48 0.50 -13.67
CA GLN A 112 -12.79 -0.93 -13.74
C GLN A 112 -11.71 -1.69 -14.51
N ALA A 113 -11.27 -1.16 -15.66
CA ALA A 113 -10.19 -1.73 -16.46
C ALA A 113 -8.87 -1.76 -15.68
N LEU A 114 -8.52 -0.67 -14.99
CA LEU A 114 -7.35 -0.64 -14.12
C LEU A 114 -7.43 -1.70 -13.02
N SER A 115 -8.62 -1.93 -12.44
CA SER A 115 -8.78 -2.91 -11.36
C SER A 115 -8.66 -4.33 -11.85
N VAL A 116 -9.36 -4.71 -12.93
CA VAL A 116 -9.37 -6.10 -13.43
C VAL A 116 -8.07 -6.50 -14.14
N ALA A 117 -7.22 -5.54 -14.52
CA ALA A 117 -5.91 -5.82 -15.08
C ALA A 117 -4.87 -6.24 -14.03
N ILE A 118 -5.17 -6.14 -12.73
CA ILE A 118 -4.22 -6.43 -11.65
C ILE A 118 -4.33 -7.90 -11.24
N ASP A 119 -3.23 -8.64 -11.37
CA ASP A 119 -3.13 -9.99 -10.81
C ASP A 119 -2.84 -9.91 -9.30
N ARG A 120 -3.91 -9.88 -8.51
CA ARG A 120 -3.81 -9.77 -7.04
C ARG A 120 -3.28 -11.05 -6.40
N GLU A 121 -3.44 -12.21 -7.05
CA GLU A 121 -2.89 -13.48 -6.57
C GLU A 121 -1.37 -13.50 -6.76
N GLU A 122 -0.85 -13.11 -7.94
CA GLU A 122 0.60 -12.96 -8.17
C GLU A 122 1.20 -11.95 -7.17
N MET A 123 0.55 -10.80 -6.96
CA MET A 123 1.00 -9.84 -5.95
C MET A 123 1.01 -10.42 -4.53
N ASN A 124 0.01 -11.23 -4.16
CA ASN A 124 -0.05 -11.87 -2.85
C ASN A 124 1.11 -12.84 -2.64
N GLU A 125 1.40 -13.67 -3.62
CA GLU A 125 2.51 -14.62 -3.57
C GLU A 125 3.87 -13.91 -3.52
N VAL A 126 4.08 -12.90 -4.37
CA VAL A 126 5.38 -12.22 -4.51
C VAL A 126 5.67 -11.28 -3.33
N LEU A 127 4.72 -10.45 -2.92
CA LEU A 127 4.94 -9.40 -1.93
C LEU A 127 4.62 -9.85 -0.50
N TYR A 128 3.63 -10.73 -0.35
CA TYR A 128 3.09 -11.12 0.96
C TYR A 128 3.31 -12.60 1.27
N HIS A 129 4.05 -13.33 0.44
CA HIS A 129 4.32 -14.77 0.59
C HIS A 129 3.04 -15.59 0.82
N GLY A 130 1.98 -15.26 0.08
CA GLY A 130 0.67 -15.93 0.12
C GLY A 130 -0.13 -15.71 1.42
N ARG A 131 0.31 -14.81 2.31
CA ARG A 131 -0.34 -14.56 3.62
C ARG A 131 -1.43 -13.50 3.57
N GLY A 132 -1.45 -12.70 2.52
CA GLY A 132 -2.52 -11.73 2.28
C GLY A 132 -3.77 -12.41 1.74
N ARG A 133 -4.82 -11.59 1.60
CA ARG A 133 -6.06 -11.96 0.92
C ARG A 133 -6.27 -10.97 -0.23
N PRO A 134 -6.27 -11.45 -1.48
CA PRO A 134 -6.69 -10.65 -2.64
C PRO A 134 -8.09 -10.08 -2.43
N MET A 135 -8.20 -8.75 -2.51
CA MET A 135 -9.46 -8.04 -2.30
C MET A 135 -9.42 -6.67 -3.01
N PRO A 136 -10.59 -6.04 -3.23
CA PRO A 136 -10.66 -4.67 -3.71
C PRO A 136 -10.51 -3.70 -2.54
N SER A 137 -10.47 -2.40 -2.82
CA SER A 137 -10.48 -1.39 -1.76
C SER A 137 -11.91 -1.26 -1.18
N THR A 138 -12.20 -2.05 -0.15
CA THR A 138 -13.49 -2.05 0.56
C THR A 138 -13.34 -2.33 2.06
N VAL A 139 -14.45 -2.26 2.78
CA VAL A 139 -14.55 -2.58 4.20
C VAL A 139 -14.24 -4.06 4.45
N LEU A 140 -13.50 -4.38 5.51
CA LEU A 140 -13.14 -5.76 5.86
C LEU A 140 -14.33 -6.56 6.44
N PRO A 141 -14.36 -7.91 6.28
CA PRO A 141 -15.44 -8.76 6.79
C PRO A 141 -15.70 -8.70 8.29
N CYS A 142 -14.72 -8.28 9.09
CA CYS A 142 -14.87 -8.13 10.54
C CYS A 142 -15.67 -6.88 10.95
N SER A 143 -15.96 -5.98 10.01
CA SER A 143 -16.71 -4.75 10.26
C SER A 143 -18.22 -5.00 10.17
N MET A 144 -18.98 -4.32 11.03
CA MET A 144 -20.45 -4.31 10.94
C MET A 144 -20.99 -3.65 9.66
N PHE A 145 -20.16 -2.90 8.93
CA PHE A 145 -20.52 -2.24 7.68
C PHE A 145 -20.08 -3.01 6.43
N TYR A 146 -19.62 -4.25 6.60
CA TYR A 146 -19.20 -5.09 5.49
C TYR A 146 -20.37 -5.46 4.59
N LEU A 147 -20.15 -5.35 3.28
CA LEU A 147 -21.08 -5.76 2.24
C LEU A 147 -20.33 -6.65 1.24
N PRO A 148 -20.68 -7.95 1.13
CA PRO A 148 -19.97 -8.90 0.26
C PRO A 148 -19.90 -8.47 -1.21
N GLU A 149 -20.94 -7.78 -1.71
CA GLU A 149 -21.00 -7.27 -3.08
C GLU A 149 -19.84 -6.33 -3.46
N PHE A 150 -19.30 -5.59 -2.49
CA PHE A 150 -18.14 -4.73 -2.72
C PHE A 150 -16.81 -5.47 -2.63
N ASP A 151 -16.78 -6.65 -2.01
CA ASP A 151 -15.60 -7.50 -1.85
C ASP A 151 -15.29 -8.31 -3.12
N GLU A 152 -16.28 -8.48 -4.00
CA GLU A 152 -16.14 -9.19 -5.29
C GLU A 152 -16.08 -8.23 -6.49
N ALA A 153 -16.19 -6.93 -6.25
CA ALA A 153 -16.31 -5.94 -7.33
C ALA A 153 -14.96 -5.70 -8.04
N TYR A 154 -14.86 -6.16 -9.30
CA TYR A 154 -13.70 -5.92 -10.17
C TYR A 154 -12.38 -6.44 -9.59
N THR A 155 -12.45 -7.58 -8.88
CA THR A 155 -11.31 -8.24 -8.24
C THR A 155 -10.69 -9.34 -9.08
N GLU A 156 -11.42 -9.83 -10.09
CA GLU A 156 -10.93 -10.81 -11.04
C GLU A 156 -9.72 -10.28 -11.83
N TYR A 157 -8.78 -11.17 -12.14
CA TYR A 157 -7.69 -10.88 -13.06
C TYR A 157 -8.11 -11.26 -14.48
N ASP A 158 -8.44 -10.25 -15.28
CA ASP A 158 -8.91 -10.40 -16.66
C ASP A 158 -8.40 -9.24 -17.54
N PRO A 159 -7.16 -9.36 -18.07
CA PRO A 159 -6.60 -8.37 -18.99
C PRO A 159 -7.39 -8.22 -20.30
N GLU A 160 -8.10 -9.25 -20.75
CA GLU A 160 -8.91 -9.17 -21.97
C GLU A 160 -10.13 -8.27 -21.75
N LYS A 161 -10.84 -8.46 -20.63
CA LYS A 161 -11.92 -7.57 -20.19
C LYS A 161 -11.43 -6.15 -19.95
N ALA A 162 -10.24 -5.98 -19.37
CA ALA A 162 -9.63 -4.66 -19.22
C ALA A 162 -9.43 -3.97 -20.57
N ASN A 163 -8.89 -4.69 -21.56
CA ASN A 163 -8.72 -4.17 -22.92
C ASN A 163 -10.07 -3.81 -23.57
N ALA A 164 -11.07 -4.68 -23.48
CA ALA A 164 -12.40 -4.42 -24.02
C ALA A 164 -13.03 -3.15 -23.44
N LEU A 165 -12.94 -2.93 -22.12
CA LEU A 165 -13.43 -1.72 -21.45
C LEU A 165 -12.75 -0.45 -21.97
N LEU A 166 -11.44 -0.50 -22.26
CA LEU A 166 -10.69 0.62 -22.81
C LEU A 166 -11.01 0.85 -24.30
N ASP A 167 -11.25 -0.22 -25.06
CA ASP A 167 -11.69 -0.14 -26.47
C ASP A 167 -13.06 0.52 -26.59
N GLU A 168 -14.00 0.18 -25.70
CA GLU A 168 -15.34 0.81 -25.61
C GLU A 168 -15.29 2.31 -25.27
N MET A 169 -14.17 2.79 -24.71
CA MET A 169 -13.92 4.21 -24.47
C MET A 169 -13.32 4.92 -25.69
N GLY A 170 -12.94 4.17 -26.73
CA GLY A 170 -12.24 4.69 -27.91
C GLY A 170 -10.74 4.91 -27.70
N LEU A 171 -10.14 4.29 -26.67
CA LEU A 171 -8.71 4.39 -26.37
C LEU A 171 -7.90 3.39 -27.20
N ASN A 172 -7.92 3.50 -28.53
CA ASN A 172 -7.31 2.52 -29.43
C ASN A 172 -5.78 2.43 -29.27
N TRP A 173 -5.20 1.28 -29.57
CA TRP A 173 -3.75 1.09 -29.64
C TRP A 173 -3.11 1.95 -30.76
N ASP A 174 -1.85 2.34 -30.55
CA ASP A 174 -1.00 2.90 -31.59
C ASP A 174 -0.59 1.84 -32.62
N GLU A 175 0.02 2.28 -33.73
CA GLU A 175 0.35 1.41 -34.87
C GLU A 175 1.30 0.27 -34.51
N ASN A 176 2.12 0.45 -33.47
CA ASN A 176 3.11 -0.53 -33.01
C ASN A 176 2.58 -1.41 -31.88
N HIS A 177 1.33 -1.21 -31.44
CA HIS A 177 0.73 -1.92 -30.30
C HIS A 177 1.56 -1.75 -29.01
N GLU A 178 2.17 -0.59 -28.81
CA GLU A 178 2.98 -0.25 -27.64
C GLU A 178 2.16 0.45 -26.56
N CYS A 179 1.26 1.35 -26.98
CA CYS A 179 0.43 2.11 -26.06
C CYS A 179 -0.90 2.51 -26.68
N ARG A 180 -1.88 2.83 -25.84
CA ARG A 180 -3.17 3.39 -26.25
C ARG A 180 -3.05 4.88 -26.52
N LEU A 181 -3.86 5.36 -27.44
CA LEU A 181 -3.99 6.77 -27.81
C LEU A 181 -5.26 7.35 -27.18
N ARG A 182 -5.17 8.62 -26.79
CA ARG A 182 -6.30 9.41 -26.31
C ARG A 182 -7.04 10.02 -27.49
N SER A 183 -8.20 10.62 -27.22
CA SER A 183 -9.01 11.31 -28.24
C SER A 183 -8.31 12.49 -28.92
N ASP A 184 -7.24 13.03 -28.33
CA ASP A 184 -6.39 14.08 -28.91
C ASP A 184 -5.19 13.55 -29.71
N GLY A 185 -5.12 12.23 -29.95
CA GLY A 185 -4.07 11.57 -30.73
C GLY A 185 -2.74 11.39 -29.98
N LYS A 186 -2.64 11.85 -28.73
CA LYS A 186 -1.44 11.64 -27.89
C LYS A 186 -1.48 10.28 -27.21
N ARG A 187 -0.31 9.76 -26.83
CA ARG A 187 -0.20 8.56 -25.99
C ARG A 187 -0.94 8.75 -24.66
N LEU A 188 -1.63 7.71 -24.21
CA LEU A 188 -2.25 7.65 -22.89
C LEU A 188 -1.17 7.43 -21.83
N SER A 189 -0.58 8.54 -21.39
CA SER A 189 0.41 8.58 -20.33
C SER A 189 -0.20 9.14 -19.03
N VAL A 190 -0.01 8.42 -17.93
CA VAL A 190 -0.52 8.77 -16.60
C VAL A 190 0.66 8.88 -15.62
N ILE A 191 0.67 9.96 -14.85
CA ILE A 191 1.62 10.12 -13.74
C ILE A 191 1.06 9.36 -12.55
N PHE A 192 1.86 8.42 -12.03
CA PHE A 192 1.58 7.74 -10.77
C PHE A 192 2.39 8.45 -9.67
N ASP A 193 1.72 9.30 -8.91
CA ASP A 193 2.33 9.95 -7.75
C ASP A 193 2.37 8.96 -6.58
N MET A 194 3.58 8.72 -6.05
CA MET A 194 3.83 7.77 -4.97
C MET A 194 4.63 8.46 -3.85
N VAL A 195 4.24 8.17 -2.60
CA VAL A 195 5.03 8.52 -1.41
C VAL A 195 5.38 7.24 -0.67
N PRO A 196 6.64 6.82 -0.65
CA PRO A 196 7.07 5.70 0.19
C PRO A 196 6.79 6.02 1.66
N ARG A 197 6.04 5.16 2.35
CA ARG A 197 5.76 5.34 3.78
C ARG A 197 7.03 5.03 4.59
N ILE A 198 7.25 5.78 5.67
CA ILE A 198 8.47 5.67 6.53
C ILE A 198 8.71 4.23 7.01
N ASN A 199 7.66 3.43 7.20
CA ASN A 199 7.76 2.04 7.66
C ASN A 199 7.48 0.99 6.59
N GLU A 200 6.76 1.34 5.53
CA GLU A 200 6.23 0.39 4.54
C GLU A 200 6.76 0.70 3.13
N GLY A 201 7.77 1.56 3.01
CA GLY A 201 8.21 2.14 1.74
C GLY A 201 8.74 1.13 0.74
N ALA A 202 9.44 0.08 1.18
CA ALA A 202 9.90 -0.99 0.29
C ALA A 202 8.71 -1.75 -0.32
N ASP A 203 7.70 -2.07 0.49
CA ASP A 203 6.47 -2.71 0.03
C ASP A 203 5.68 -1.79 -0.92
N ASP A 204 5.68 -0.48 -0.66
CA ASP A 204 5.02 0.51 -1.54
C ASP A 204 5.68 0.59 -2.92
N VAL A 205 7.01 0.55 -2.98
CA VAL A 205 7.77 0.61 -4.25
C VAL A 205 7.50 -0.66 -5.05
N ALA A 206 7.66 -1.82 -4.42
CA ALA A 206 7.44 -3.11 -5.08
C ALA A 206 5.98 -3.27 -5.56
N THR A 207 5.01 -2.82 -4.75
CA THR A 207 3.59 -2.75 -5.15
C THR A 207 3.42 -1.89 -6.40
N THR A 208 4.01 -0.69 -6.42
CA THR A 208 3.88 0.26 -7.54
C THR A 208 4.50 -0.31 -8.82
N GLU A 209 5.66 -0.96 -8.74
CA GLU A 209 6.31 -1.60 -9.89
C GLU A 209 5.44 -2.70 -10.51
N MET A 210 4.79 -3.54 -9.69
CA MET A 210 3.86 -4.56 -10.17
C MET A 210 2.63 -3.94 -10.83
N LEU A 211 2.02 -2.92 -10.22
CA LEU A 211 0.88 -2.21 -10.82
C LEU A 211 1.23 -1.58 -12.17
N VAL A 212 2.41 -0.95 -12.28
CA VAL A 212 2.92 -0.39 -13.54
C VAL A 212 3.11 -1.48 -14.60
N LYS A 213 3.69 -2.63 -14.22
CA LYS A 213 3.82 -3.80 -15.10
C LYS A 213 2.46 -4.19 -15.66
N TYR A 214 1.45 -4.36 -14.81
CA TYR A 214 0.11 -4.77 -15.23
C TYR A 214 -0.57 -3.75 -16.14
N TRP A 215 -0.58 -2.46 -15.78
CA TRP A 215 -1.26 -1.45 -16.59
C TRP A 215 -0.58 -1.17 -17.94
N ARG A 216 0.73 -1.40 -18.05
CA ARG A 216 1.41 -1.39 -19.34
C ARG A 216 0.95 -2.51 -20.27
N THR A 217 0.55 -3.68 -19.75
CA THR A 217 0.03 -4.77 -20.59
C THR A 217 -1.29 -4.42 -21.28
N ILE A 218 -2.07 -3.51 -20.70
CA ILE A 218 -3.32 -2.99 -21.30
C ILE A 218 -3.10 -1.66 -22.03
N GLY A 219 -1.84 -1.30 -22.30
CA GLY A 219 -1.45 -0.16 -23.15
C GLY A 219 -1.47 1.21 -22.47
N ILE A 220 -1.44 1.26 -21.14
CA ILE A 220 -1.34 2.53 -20.41
C ILE A 220 0.12 2.81 -20.10
N ASP A 221 0.64 3.92 -20.61
CA ASP A 221 1.97 4.39 -20.24
C ASP A 221 1.90 5.02 -18.84
N ILE A 222 2.76 4.56 -17.94
CA ILE A 222 2.80 5.02 -16.55
C ILE A 222 4.19 5.59 -16.26
N VAL A 223 4.20 6.83 -15.79
CA VAL A 223 5.39 7.53 -15.29
C VAL A 223 5.29 7.62 -13.78
N VAL A 224 6.15 6.91 -13.06
CA VAL A 224 6.19 6.95 -11.60
C VAL A 224 6.91 8.21 -11.14
N LYS A 225 6.26 8.98 -10.27
CA LYS A 225 6.83 10.14 -9.60
C LYS A 225 6.86 9.88 -8.11
N SER A 226 8.05 9.59 -7.58
CA SER A 226 8.25 9.43 -6.14
C SER A 226 8.55 10.77 -5.50
N GLU A 227 7.82 11.12 -4.42
CA GLU A 227 8.05 12.32 -3.62
C GLU A 227 8.25 11.98 -2.14
N SER A 228 8.94 12.85 -1.39
CA SER A 228 9.00 12.72 0.06
C SER A 228 7.69 13.18 0.70
N ALA A 229 7.35 12.61 1.87
CA ALA A 229 6.12 12.95 2.59
C ALA A 229 5.99 14.45 2.89
N ASP A 230 7.12 15.15 3.12
CA ASP A 230 7.14 16.59 3.40
C ASP A 230 6.77 17.47 2.18
N LEU A 231 6.86 16.92 0.97
CA LEU A 231 6.50 17.59 -0.29
C LEU A 231 5.10 17.20 -0.78
N PHE A 232 4.52 16.13 -0.23
CA PHE A 232 3.21 15.63 -0.59
C PHE A 232 2.14 16.35 0.25
N GLY A 233 1.59 17.43 -0.32
CA GLY A 233 0.59 18.30 0.31
C GLY A 233 -0.80 17.68 0.42
#